data_AF-A0A6S7IXY2-F1
#
_entry.id   AF-A0A6S7IXY2-F1
#
_cell.length_a   1.000
_cell.length_b   1.000
_cell.length_c   1.000
_cell.angle_alpha   90.00
_cell.angle_beta   90.00
_cell.angle_gamma   90.00
#
_symmetry.space_group_name_H-M   'P 1'
#
loop_
_entity.id
_entity.type
_entity.pdbx_description
1 polymer ?
#
loop_
_entity_poly.entity_id
_entity_poly.type
_entity_poly.pdbx_seq_one_letter_code
_entity_poly.pdbx_strand_id
1 'polypeptide(L)'
;MSSGFEFGDWIFLLTSMFETLMFCGFQTGWSSLVYVLVEEGIYSHLCIDENPVISLQWNSTNSSSHVQPIRNATENNNCIAQQEMLNLAYTLATSVSSLAAFPIGVAMDCIGPRFTRIISG
;
A
#
# COMPACT_ATOMS: atom_id res chain seq x y z
N MET A 1 38.66 -12.39 -16.36
CA MET A 1 37.23 -12.73 -16.23
C MET A 1 36.80 -12.81 -14.76
N SER A 2 37.39 -12.01 -13.85
CA SER A 2 37.17 -12.08 -12.40
C SER A 2 36.49 -10.84 -11.82
N SER A 3 36.44 -9.73 -12.56
CA SER A 3 35.95 -8.43 -12.09
C SER A 3 34.45 -8.21 -12.29
N GLY A 4 33.77 -9.05 -13.09
CA GLY A 4 32.31 -9.00 -13.25
C GLY A 4 31.55 -9.78 -12.17
N PHE A 5 32.25 -10.62 -11.41
CA PHE A 5 31.64 -11.50 -10.41
C PHE A 5 31.44 -10.78 -9.06
N GLU A 6 32.40 -9.98 -8.61
CA GLU A 6 32.29 -9.22 -7.36
C GLU A 6 31.22 -8.12 -7.39
N PHE A 7 30.97 -7.49 -8.56
CA PHE A 7 29.95 -6.44 -8.65
C PHE A 7 28.52 -6.99 -8.51
N GLY A 8 28.28 -8.24 -8.93
CA GLY A 8 26.98 -8.89 -8.83
C GLY A 8 26.59 -9.27 -7.40
N ASP A 9 27.55 -9.79 -6.62
CA ASP A 9 27.31 -10.21 -5.24
C ASP A 9 26.95 -9.02 -4.33
N TRP A 10 27.64 -7.89 -4.50
CA TRP A 10 27.31 -6.66 -3.76
C TRP A 10 25.95 -6.09 -4.15
N ILE A 11 25.57 -6.16 -5.43
CA ILE A 11 24.24 -5.72 -5.88
C ILE A 11 23.15 -6.61 -5.28
N PHE A 12 23.34 -7.93 -5.24
CA PHE A 12 22.36 -8.84 -4.62
C PHE A 12 22.19 -8.56 -3.12
N LEU A 13 23.28 -8.34 -2.39
CA LEU A 13 23.25 -7.95 -0.98
C LEU A 13 22.55 -6.61 -0.77
N LEU A 14 22.84 -5.60 -1.60
CA LEU A 14 22.19 -4.30 -1.54
C LEU A 14 20.70 -4.39 -1.87
N THR A 15 20.29 -5.15 -2.88
CA THR A 15 18.89 -5.37 -3.24
C THR A 15 18.14 -6.09 -2.12
N SER A 16 18.75 -7.10 -1.49
CA SER A 16 18.16 -7.81 -0.35
C SER A 16 17.98 -6.91 0.88
N MET A 17 18.98 -6.09 1.21
CA MET A 17 18.86 -5.10 2.29
C MET A 17 17.77 -4.07 1.98
N PHE A 18 17.75 -3.55 0.76
CA PHE A 18 16.76 -2.56 0.33
C PHE A 18 15.34 -3.12 0.35
N GLU A 19 15.12 -4.35 -0.10
CA GLU A 19 13.82 -5.00 -0.09
C GLU A 19 13.32 -5.25 1.32
N THR A 20 14.22 -5.67 2.24
CA THR A 20 13.88 -5.86 3.65
C THR A 20 13.49 -4.53 4.32
N LEU A 21 14.21 -3.45 4.01
CA LEU A 21 13.91 -2.10 4.51
C LEU A 21 12.60 -1.56 3.92
N MET A 22 12.35 -1.80 2.63
CA MET A 22 11.10 -1.45 1.97
C MET A 22 9.92 -2.19 2.60
N PHE A 23 10.00 -3.51 2.78
CA PHE A 23 8.88 -4.30 3.29
C PHE A 23 8.52 -3.90 4.73
N CYS A 24 9.52 -3.76 5.61
CA CYS A 24 9.30 -3.36 6.99
C CYS A 24 8.93 -1.86 7.11
N GLY A 25 9.65 -0.99 6.39
CA GLY A 25 9.49 0.46 6.48
C GLY A 25 8.20 0.95 5.83
N PHE A 26 7.81 0.39 4.69
CA PHE A 26 6.54 0.73 4.05
C PHE A 26 5.35 0.24 4.88
N GLN A 27 5.38 -1.01 5.36
CA GLN A 27 4.30 -1.59 6.18
C GLN A 27 4.11 -0.83 7.51
N THR A 28 5.21 -0.50 8.19
CA THR A 28 5.16 0.22 9.47
C THR A 28 4.87 1.71 9.27
N GLY A 29 5.47 2.33 8.25
CA GLY A 29 5.27 3.73 7.93
C GLY A 29 3.86 4.02 7.43
N TRP A 30 3.24 3.09 6.70
CA TRP A 30 1.86 3.22 6.21
C TRP A 30 0.85 3.47 7.35
N SER A 31 1.00 2.77 8.49
CA SER A 31 0.10 2.93 9.64
C SER A 31 0.10 4.37 10.19
N SER A 32 1.27 5.02 10.26
CA SER A 32 1.38 6.42 10.69
C SER A 32 0.97 7.40 9.58
N LEU A 33 1.27 7.05 8.32
CA LEU A 33 0.95 7.88 7.17
C LEU A 33 -0.57 8.00 6.97
N VAL A 34 -1.32 6.91 7.09
CA VAL A 34 -2.79 6.91 7.00
C VAL A 34 -3.39 7.89 8.01
N TYR A 35 -2.90 7.87 9.25
CA TYR A 35 -3.40 8.75 10.30
C TYR A 35 -3.17 10.24 9.96
N VAL A 36 -1.96 10.62 9.52
CA VAL A 36 -1.67 12.02 9.17
C VAL A 36 -2.42 12.49 7.92
N LEU A 37 -2.61 11.62 6.90
CA LEU A 37 -3.39 11.99 5.71
C LEU A 37 -4.87 12.21 6.04
N VAL A 38 -5.40 11.52 7.05
CA VAL A 38 -6.76 11.73 7.53
C VAL A 38 -6.88 13.05 8.30
N GLU A 39 -5.90 13.40 9.13
CA GLU A 39 -5.89 14.68 9.85
C GLU A 39 -5.73 15.90 8.93
N GLU A 40 -4.88 15.80 7.91
CA GLU A 40 -4.64 16.88 6.93
C GLU A 40 -5.79 17.06 5.92
N GLY A 41 -6.78 16.16 5.92
CA GLY A 41 -7.92 16.23 5.00
C GLY A 41 -7.56 16.12 3.52
N ILE A 42 -6.38 15.59 3.20
CA ILE A 42 -6.00 15.21 1.84
C ILE A 42 -6.98 14.10 1.43
N TYR A 43 -7.76 14.32 0.36
CA TYR A 43 -8.92 13.51 -0.11
C TYR A 43 -10.31 13.88 0.46
N SER A 44 -10.44 14.94 1.26
CA SER A 44 -11.75 15.45 1.68
C SER A 44 -12.69 15.83 0.52
N HIS A 45 -12.15 16.12 -0.67
CA HIS A 45 -12.93 16.39 -1.88
C HIS A 45 -13.69 15.15 -2.39
N LEU A 46 -13.14 13.93 -2.27
CA LEU A 46 -13.85 12.71 -2.67
C LEU A 46 -15.09 12.47 -1.79
N CYS A 47 -15.04 12.93 -0.55
CA CYS A 47 -16.19 12.87 0.37
C CYS A 47 -17.31 13.86 -0.03
N ILE A 48 -16.98 14.94 -0.74
CA ILE A 48 -17.94 15.95 -1.22
C ILE A 48 -18.63 15.46 -2.49
N ASP A 49 -17.89 14.79 -3.37
CA ASP A 49 -18.39 14.28 -4.65
C ASP A 49 -19.32 13.05 -4.52
N GLU A 50 -19.34 12.38 -3.37
CA GLU A 50 -20.34 11.34 -3.05
C GLU A 50 -21.69 11.90 -2.57
N ASN A 51 -21.82 13.23 -2.44
CA ASN A 51 -23.06 13.90 -2.05
C ASN A 51 -23.76 14.74 -3.16
N PRO A 52 -23.99 14.25 -4.39
CA PRO A 52 -25.02 14.83 -5.26
C PRO A 52 -26.41 14.22 -5.04
N VAL A 53 -26.61 13.36 -4.02
CA VAL A 53 -27.94 12.81 -3.65
C VAL A 53 -28.09 12.63 -2.13
N ILE A 54 -28.01 13.71 -1.35
CA ILE A 54 -29.11 14.23 -0.51
C ILE A 54 -28.59 15.55 0.12
N SER A 55 -28.80 16.63 -0.63
CA SER A 55 -29.20 17.91 -0.02
C SER A 55 -30.15 18.66 -0.94
N LEU A 56 -30.97 17.90 -1.68
CA LEU A 56 -32.34 18.33 -1.93
C LEU A 56 -33.19 17.73 -0.80
N GLN A 57 -33.65 18.60 0.09
CA GLN A 57 -34.69 18.36 1.10
C GLN A 57 -34.30 17.63 2.41
N TRP A 58 -34.01 18.42 3.46
CA TRP A 58 -34.55 18.11 4.79
C TRP A 58 -35.03 19.38 5.50
N ASN A 59 -36.15 19.89 5.01
CA ASN A 59 -37.13 20.50 5.89
C ASN A 59 -38.25 19.46 6.03
N SER A 60 -38.15 18.57 7.03
CA SER A 60 -39.28 17.74 7.42
C SER A 60 -39.10 17.21 8.84
N THR A 61 -39.70 17.96 9.76
CA THR A 61 -40.23 17.50 11.04
C THR A 61 -41.02 16.20 10.86
N ASN A 62 -40.79 15.23 11.74
CA ASN A 62 -41.60 14.04 12.00
C ASN A 62 -41.69 12.98 10.88
N SER A 63 -40.96 11.88 11.02
CA SER A 63 -41.55 10.53 11.26
C SER A 63 -40.53 9.42 11.01
N SER A 64 -40.54 8.44 11.91
CA SER A 64 -39.75 7.21 11.89
C SER A 64 -39.84 6.41 10.60
N SER A 65 -38.69 6.08 10.01
CA SER A 65 -38.43 4.77 9.41
C SER A 65 -36.92 4.57 9.31
N HIS A 66 -36.41 3.63 10.08
CA HIS A 66 -35.06 3.06 10.11
C HIS A 66 -34.14 3.42 8.93
N VAL A 67 -33.55 4.61 8.99
CA VAL A 67 -32.29 4.97 8.33
C VAL A 67 -31.27 4.91 9.45
N GLN A 68 -30.23 4.09 9.23
CA GLN A 68 -29.13 3.94 10.18
C GLN A 68 -28.64 5.31 10.66
N PRO A 69 -28.37 5.47 11.96
CA PRO A 69 -28.20 6.77 12.58
C PRO A 69 -27.09 7.57 11.89
N ILE A 70 -27.40 8.84 11.63
CA ILE A 70 -26.42 9.91 11.45
C ILE A 70 -25.37 9.71 12.54
N ARG A 71 -24.20 9.21 12.14
CA ARG A 71 -23.04 9.20 13.03
C ARG A 71 -22.79 10.67 13.31
N ASN A 72 -22.96 11.07 14.56
CA ASN A 72 -22.46 12.34 15.04
C ASN A 72 -20.96 12.37 14.69
N ALA A 73 -20.62 13.02 13.58
CA ALA A 73 -19.26 13.21 13.11
C ALA A 73 -18.61 14.31 13.95
N THR A 74 -18.58 14.10 15.27
CA THR A 74 -17.57 14.73 16.09
C THR A 74 -16.49 13.69 16.22
N GLU A 75 -15.28 14.05 15.79
CA GLU A 75 -14.04 13.27 15.87
C GLU A 75 -13.75 12.39 14.65
N ASN A 76 -12.99 13.01 13.72
CA ASN A 76 -12.24 12.45 12.59
C ASN A 76 -12.96 12.50 11.21
N ASN A 77 -12.42 13.31 10.30
CA ASN A 77 -12.95 13.60 8.96
C ASN A 77 -12.72 12.43 7.97
N ASN A 78 -13.05 11.20 8.34
CA ASN A 78 -12.71 10.00 7.57
C ASN A 78 -13.90 9.47 6.77
N CYS A 79 -14.13 10.01 5.57
CA CYS A 79 -15.14 9.42 4.67
C CYS A 79 -14.70 8.05 4.13
N ILE A 80 -15.69 7.26 3.73
CA ILE A 80 -15.49 5.89 3.23
C ILE A 80 -14.66 5.89 1.93
N ALA A 81 -14.93 6.83 1.02
CA ALA A 81 -14.15 7.00 -0.22
C ALA A 81 -12.65 7.23 0.01
N GLN A 82 -12.31 8.04 1.02
CA GLN A 82 -10.92 8.31 1.37
C GLN A 82 -10.23 7.03 1.86
N GLN A 83 -10.87 6.27 2.75
CA GLN A 83 -10.31 4.99 3.21
C GLN A 83 -10.19 3.95 2.07
N GLU A 84 -11.09 3.98 1.10
CA GLU A 84 -11.04 3.12 -0.09
C GLU A 84 -9.81 3.39 -0.96
N MET A 85 -9.51 4.66 -1.25
CA MET A 85 -8.31 5.02 -2.00
C MET A 85 -7.02 4.69 -1.25
N LEU A 86 -6.99 4.88 0.07
CA LEU A 86 -5.83 4.52 0.88
C LEU A 86 -5.61 3.00 0.88
N ASN A 87 -6.67 2.20 1.06
CA ASN A 87 -6.58 0.74 0.98
C ASN A 87 -6.11 0.25 -0.41
N LEU A 88 -6.55 0.92 -1.49
CA LEU A 88 -6.08 0.64 -2.85
C LEU A 88 -4.58 0.89 -2.98
N ALA A 89 -4.08 2.03 -2.48
CA ALA A 89 -2.65 2.37 -2.56
C ALA A 89 -1.78 1.35 -1.79
N TYR A 90 -2.20 0.94 -0.60
CA TYR A 90 -1.52 -0.10 0.17
C TYR A 90 -1.50 -1.45 -0.57
N THR A 91 -2.63 -1.83 -1.17
CA THR A 91 -2.75 -3.05 -1.96
C THR A 91 -1.85 -3.01 -3.19
N LEU A 92 -1.80 -1.88 -3.90
CA LEU A 92 -0.93 -1.70 -5.06
C LEU A 92 0.53 -1.86 -4.66
N ALA A 93 0.96 -1.19 -3.59
CA ALA A 93 2.33 -1.27 -3.11
C ALA A 93 2.72 -2.70 -2.68
N THR A 94 1.87 -3.39 -1.91
CA THR A 94 2.12 -4.79 -1.52
C THR A 94 2.11 -5.75 -2.71
N SER A 95 1.28 -5.50 -3.73
CA SER A 95 1.25 -6.27 -4.96
C SER A 95 2.56 -6.11 -5.75
N VAL A 96 3.09 -4.89 -5.87
CA VAL A 96 4.36 -4.60 -6.54
C VAL A 96 5.52 -5.24 -5.79
N SER A 97 5.55 -5.16 -4.44
CA SER A 97 6.57 -5.83 -3.63
C SER A 97 6.53 -7.35 -3.79
N SER A 98 5.33 -7.93 -3.93
CA SER A 98 5.19 -9.38 -4.19
C SER A 98 5.64 -9.77 -5.60
N LEU A 99 5.41 -8.90 -6.59
CA LEU A 99 5.93 -9.08 -7.95
C LEU A 99 7.45 -8.93 -8.02
N ALA A 100 8.07 -8.14 -7.15
CA ALA A 100 9.52 -8.00 -7.05
C ALA A 100 10.20 -9.26 -6.49
N ALA A 101 9.52 -10.02 -5.63
CA ALA A 101 10.01 -11.31 -5.15
C ALA A 101 10.09 -12.38 -6.26
N PHE A 102 9.28 -12.27 -7.32
CA PHE A 102 9.27 -13.21 -8.44
C PHE A 102 10.59 -13.28 -9.24
N PRO A 103 11.16 -12.17 -9.76
CA PRO A 103 12.44 -12.21 -10.45
C PRO A 103 13.58 -12.63 -9.52
N ILE A 104 13.50 -12.35 -8.23
CA ILE A 104 14.49 -12.79 -7.24
C ILE A 104 14.46 -14.31 -7.08
N GLY A 105 13.26 -14.90 -6.96
CA GLY A 105 13.08 -16.35 -6.95
C GLY A 105 13.61 -17.01 -8.23
N VAL A 106 13.26 -16.47 -9.40
CA VAL A 106 13.74 -16.98 -10.70
C VAL A 106 15.26 -16.84 -10.83
N ALA A 107 15.85 -15.74 -10.35
CA ALA A 107 17.29 -15.54 -10.34
C ALA A 107 17.98 -16.57 -9.43
N MET A 108 17.46 -16.81 -8.22
CA MET A 108 17.98 -17.83 -7.30
C MET A 108 17.92 -19.23 -7.90
N ASP A 109 16.80 -19.59 -8.55
CA ASP A 109 16.61 -20.89 -9.20
C ASP A 109 17.55 -21.09 -10.41
N CYS A 110 17.97 -20.02 -11.09
CA CYS A 110 18.88 -20.10 -12.24
C CYS A 110 20.37 -20.01 -11.86
N ILE A 111 20.71 -19.25 -10.82
CA ILE A 111 22.11 -19.07 -10.36
C ILE A 111 22.63 -20.32 -9.64
N GLY A 112 21.79 -20.98 -8.83
CA GLY A 112 22.15 -22.18 -8.06
C GLY A 112 22.64 -23.38 -8.90
N PRO A 113 21.93 -23.81 -9.96
CA PRO A 113 22.35 -24.92 -10.81
C PRO A 113 23.52 -24.57 -11.76
N ARG A 114 23.73 -23.27 -12.06
CA ARG A 114 24.90 -22.84 -12.83
C ARG A 114 26.18 -22.83 -11.99
N PHE A 115 26.11 -22.40 -10.73
CA PHE A 115 27.26 -22.38 -9.83
C PHE A 115 27.75 -23.78 -9.45
N THR A 116 26.84 -24.67 -9.12
CA THR A 116 27.15 -26.07 -8.77
C THR A 116 27.78 -26.85 -9.92
N ARG A 117 27.43 -26.53 -11.17
CA ARG A 117 28.02 -27.14 -12.37
C ARG A 117 29.45 -26.63 -12.67
N ILE A 118 29.82 -25.45 -12.20
CA ILE A 118 31.16 -24.86 -12.42
C ILE A 118 32.13 -25.28 -11.31
N ILE A 119 31.66 -25.55 -10.09
CA ILE A 119 32.52 -25.93 -8.94
C ILE A 119 32.78 -27.45 -8.91
N SER A 120 31.96 -28.26 -9.58
CA SER A 120 32.10 -29.74 -9.60
C SER A 120 32.86 -30.30 -10.81
N GLY A 121 33.35 -29.47 -11.73
CA GLY A 121 34.16 -29.85 -12.89
C GLY A 121 35.42 -29.02 -12.99
#